data_AF-A0AAV4EQG0-F1
#
_entry.id   AF-A0AAV4EQG0-F1
#
_cell.length_a   1.000
_cell.length_b   1.000
_cell.length_c   1.000
_cell.angle_alpha   90.00
_cell.angle_beta   90.00
_cell.angle_gamma   90.00
#
_symmetry.space_group_name_H-M   'P 1'
#
loop_
_entity.id
_entity.type
_entity.pdbx_description
1 polymer ?
#
loop_
_entity_poly.entity_id
_entity_poly.type
_entity_poly.pdbx_seq_one_letter_code
_entity_poly.pdbx_strand_id
1 'polypeptide(L)'
;MLDFLTKVDMSSKVLTAVVLPSLPDNVHYRSFKVTPRWQNAHAYVNAVFSLPLDGQGVNGRPSIVLGGISPDTVHAAKTEDYLADKTLSAEVIKGYLYFAL
;
A
#
# COMPACT_ATOMS: atom_id res chain seq x y z
N MET A 1 -4.40 10.31 5.64
CA MET A 1 -3.30 9.96 6.57
C MET A 1 -1.96 10.48 6.10
N LEU A 2 -1.57 10.26 4.83
CA LEU A 2 -0.31 10.82 4.31
C LEU A 2 -0.25 12.35 4.41
N ASP A 3 -1.34 13.03 4.10
CA ASP A 3 -1.48 14.49 4.29
C ASP A 3 -1.25 14.94 5.73
N PHE A 4 -1.65 14.13 6.71
CA PHE A 4 -1.42 14.46 8.12
C PHE A 4 0.07 14.40 8.45
N LEU A 5 0.78 13.36 7.98
CA LEU A 5 2.21 13.19 8.23
C LEU A 5 3.08 14.21 7.50
N THR A 6 2.65 14.73 6.34
CA THR A 6 3.46 15.62 5.50
C THR A 6 3.09 17.10 5.61
N LYS A 7 1.84 17.44 5.93
CA LYS A 7 1.36 18.83 5.92
C LYS A 7 1.15 19.42 7.31
N VAL A 8 1.10 18.59 8.36
CA VAL A 8 0.95 19.10 9.74
C VAL A 8 2.33 19.49 10.26
N ASP A 9 2.50 20.76 10.59
CA ASP A 9 3.67 21.22 11.33
C ASP A 9 3.67 20.62 12.75
N MET A 10 4.69 19.81 13.02
CA MET A 10 4.93 19.11 14.29
C MET A 10 5.84 19.91 15.24
N SER A 11 6.25 21.13 14.87
CA SER A 11 7.01 22.02 15.74
C SER A 11 6.29 22.20 17.09
N SER A 12 7.00 21.95 18.18
CA SER A 12 6.47 21.97 19.57
C SER A 12 5.27 21.06 19.85
N LYS A 13 5.01 20.06 19.00
CA LYS A 13 3.95 19.06 19.22
C LYS A 13 4.57 17.69 19.47
N VAL A 14 3.87 16.89 20.27
CA VAL A 14 4.24 15.50 20.54
C VAL A 14 3.09 14.60 20.12
N LEU A 15 3.41 13.52 19.43
CA LEU A 15 2.42 12.50 19.09
C LEU A 15 2.15 11.65 20.34
N THR A 16 0.94 11.74 20.88
CA THR A 16 0.57 11.08 22.14
C THR A 16 -0.01 9.68 21.94
N ALA A 17 -0.70 9.44 20.82
CA ALA A 17 -1.28 8.15 20.48
C ALA A 17 -1.43 7.98 18.96
N VAL A 18 -1.33 6.72 18.50
CA VAL A 18 -1.77 6.29 17.16
C VAL A 18 -2.82 5.21 17.37
N VAL A 19 -4.03 5.40 16.83
CA VAL A 19 -5.08 4.38 16.85
C VAL A 19 -5.10 3.71 15.48
N LEU A 20 -4.77 2.42 15.45
CA LEU A 20 -4.88 1.59 14.25
C LEU A 20 -6.22 0.85 14.30
N PRO A 21 -7.14 1.09 13.37
CA PRO A 21 -8.40 0.36 13.34
C PRO A 21 -8.16 -1.11 13.01
N SER A 22 -9.06 -1.98 13.47
CA SER A 22 -9.06 -3.38 13.04
C SER A 22 -9.31 -3.45 11.53
N LEU A 23 -8.59 -4.36 10.86
CA LEU A 23 -8.86 -4.65 9.45
C LEU A 23 -10.19 -5.42 9.34
N PRO A 24 -11.03 -5.10 8.34
CA PRO A 24 -12.21 -5.90 8.03
C PRO A 24 -11.83 -7.32 7.59
N ASP A 25 -12.70 -8.30 7.85
CA ASP A 25 -12.41 -9.71 7.56
C ASP A 25 -12.21 -10.01 6.06
N ASN A 26 -12.84 -9.21 5.19
CA ASN A 26 -12.70 -9.32 3.75
C ASN A 26 -11.45 -8.59 3.20
N VAL A 27 -10.64 -7.96 4.04
CA VAL A 27 -9.44 -7.25 3.61
C VAL A 27 -8.21 -8.13 3.77
N HIS A 28 -7.61 -8.49 2.63
CA HIS A 28 -6.35 -9.18 2.57
C HIS A 28 -5.19 -8.18 2.61
N TYR A 29 -4.53 -8.11 3.75
CA TYR A 29 -3.37 -7.25 3.98
C TYR A 29 -2.06 -8.04 3.93
N ARG A 30 -1.12 -7.58 3.09
CA ARG A 30 0.24 -8.11 3.00
C ARG A 30 1.25 -6.99 2.81
N SER A 31 2.35 -7.06 3.55
CA SER A 31 3.47 -6.13 3.43
C SER A 31 4.77 -6.88 3.12
N PHE A 32 5.57 -6.31 2.24
CA PHE A 32 6.86 -6.84 1.82
C PHE A 32 7.96 -5.82 2.05
N LYS A 33 9.14 -6.31 2.42
CA LYS A 33 10.32 -5.48 2.63
C LYS A 33 11.51 -6.16 1.96
N VAL A 34 12.10 -5.49 0.96
CA VAL A 34 13.31 -5.94 0.25
C VAL A 34 14.51 -5.22 0.82
N THR A 35 15.45 -5.95 1.37
CA THR A 35 16.61 -5.41 2.11
C THR A 35 17.89 -6.16 1.76
N PRO A 36 19.07 -5.52 1.91
CA PRO A 36 20.36 -6.20 1.72
C PRO A 36 20.63 -7.32 2.74
N ARG A 37 19.96 -7.26 3.90
CA ARG A 37 20.11 -8.21 5.00
C ARG A 37 18.74 -8.44 5.63
N TRP A 38 18.57 -9.60 6.28
CA TRP A 38 17.28 -9.98 6.87
C TRP A 38 16.81 -9.03 7.99
N GLN A 39 17.74 -8.38 8.69
CA GLN A 39 17.46 -7.57 9.89
C GLN A 39 18.30 -6.28 9.89
N ASN A 40 17.86 -5.26 10.64
CA ASN A 40 18.56 -3.98 10.85
C ASN A 40 19.07 -3.29 9.57
N ALA A 41 18.32 -3.43 8.49
CA ALA A 41 18.64 -2.83 7.21
C ALA A 41 17.50 -1.92 6.74
N HIS A 42 17.90 -0.79 6.16
CA HIS A 42 17.00 0.07 5.39
C HIS A 42 16.50 -0.71 4.16
N ALA A 43 15.21 -0.55 3.86
CA ALA A 43 14.62 -1.17 2.70
C ALA A 43 15.16 -0.50 1.44
N TYR A 44 15.51 -1.30 0.43
CA TYR A 44 15.64 -0.81 -0.94
C TYR A 44 14.27 -0.44 -1.46
N VAL A 45 13.32 -1.36 -1.29
CA VAL A 45 11.90 -1.14 -1.58
C VAL A 45 11.08 -1.81 -0.50
N ASN A 46 10.05 -1.11 -0.04
CA ASN A 46 8.98 -1.69 0.78
C ASN A 46 7.65 -1.47 0.08
N ALA A 47 6.76 -2.44 0.21
CA ALA A 47 5.46 -2.40 -0.42
C ALA A 47 4.40 -2.92 0.55
N VAL A 48 3.23 -2.32 0.50
CA VAL A 48 2.05 -2.76 1.23
C VAL A 48 0.91 -2.89 0.24
N PHE A 49 0.21 -4.01 0.34
CA PHE A 49 -0.96 -4.35 -0.45
C PHE A 49 -2.12 -4.62 0.50
N SER A 50 -3.19 -3.84 0.37
CA SER A 50 -4.44 -4.01 1.11
C SER A 50 -5.57 -4.13 0.11
N LEU A 51 -6.04 -5.37 -0.11
CA LEU A 51 -7.08 -5.65 -1.08
C LEU A 51 -8.36 -6.13 -0.38
N PRO A 52 -9.48 -5.42 -0.51
CA PRO A 52 -10.79 -5.97 -0.16
C PRO A 52 -11.14 -7.06 -1.18
N LEU A 53 -11.14 -8.33 -0.78
CA LEU A 53 -11.43 -9.45 -1.66
C LEU A 53 -12.74 -10.13 -1.27
N ASP A 54 -13.50 -10.53 -2.29
CA ASP A 54 -14.59 -11.50 -2.20
C ASP A 54 -14.28 -12.64 -3.16
N GLY A 55 -13.71 -13.72 -2.63
CA GLY A 55 -13.10 -14.78 -3.42
C GLY A 55 -11.91 -14.26 -4.24
N GLN A 56 -12.06 -14.22 -5.57
CA GLN A 56 -11.07 -13.65 -6.49
C GLN A 56 -11.42 -12.23 -6.95
N GLY A 57 -12.59 -11.70 -6.58
CA GLY A 57 -13.01 -10.35 -6.94
C GLY A 57 -12.44 -9.32 -5.97
N VAL A 58 -11.90 -8.23 -6.47
CA VAL A 58 -11.58 -7.05 -5.67
C VAL A 58 -12.88 -6.25 -5.50
N ASN A 59 -13.33 -6.03 -4.27
CA ASN A 59 -14.55 -5.29 -3.96
C ASN A 59 -14.21 -3.85 -3.57
N GLY A 60 -14.41 -2.89 -4.49
CA GLY A 60 -14.00 -1.51 -4.31
C GLY A 60 -12.52 -1.27 -4.59
N ARG A 61 -11.99 -0.14 -4.09
CA ARG A 61 -10.64 0.33 -4.42
C ARG A 61 -9.59 -0.28 -3.47
N PRO A 62 -8.63 -1.08 -3.97
CA PRO A 62 -7.52 -1.56 -3.15
C PRO A 62 -6.56 -0.41 -2.81
N SER A 63 -5.72 -0.61 -1.79
CA SER A 63 -4.62 0.30 -1.47
C SER A 63 -3.27 -0.38 -1.68
N ILE A 64 -2.42 0.28 -2.46
CA ILE A 64 -1.07 -0.17 -2.79
C ILE A 64 -0.11 0.98 -2.52
N VAL A 65 0.72 0.82 -1.49
CA VAL A 65 1.69 1.85 -1.07
C VAL A 65 3.10 1.32 -1.24
N LEU A 66 3.93 2.08 -1.94
CA LEU A 66 5.32 1.75 -2.24
C LEU A 66 6.24 2.78 -1.58
N GLY A 67 7.37 2.31 -1.06
CA GLY A 67 8.45 3.15 -0.54
C GLY A 67 9.80 2.67 -1.05
N GLY A 68 10.77 3.58 -1.11
CA GLY A 68 12.11 3.31 -1.67
C GLY A 68 12.20 3.37 -3.20
N ILE A 69 11.08 3.62 -3.90
CA ILE A 69 11.07 3.92 -5.35
C ILE A 69 11.27 5.42 -5.60
N SER A 70 10.67 6.26 -4.75
CA SER A 70 10.85 7.71 -4.76
C SER A 70 11.29 8.18 -3.37
N PRO A 71 11.76 9.44 -3.22
CA PRO A 71 12.07 10.01 -1.90
C PRO A 71 10.88 9.96 -0.94
N ASP A 72 9.67 10.06 -1.50
CA ASP A 72 8.41 9.99 -0.78
C ASP A 72 7.78 8.60 -0.85
N THR A 73 6.83 8.36 0.04
CA THR A 73 5.94 7.19 -0.03
C THR A 73 4.83 7.47 -1.03
N VAL A 74 4.63 6.55 -1.97
CA VAL A 74 3.76 6.77 -3.13
C VAL A 74 2.64 5.73 -3.15
N HIS A 75 1.41 6.22 -3.34
CA HIS A 75 0.28 5.39 -3.72
C HIS A 75 0.35 5.06 -5.20
N ALA A 76 0.22 3.78 -5.56
CA ALA A 76 0.14 3.35 -6.95
C ALA A 76 -1.27 3.60 -7.52
N ALA A 77 -1.72 4.86 -7.50
CA ALA A 77 -3.12 5.25 -7.73
C ALA A 77 -3.70 4.70 -9.05
N LYS A 78 -2.95 4.77 -10.15
CA LYS A 78 -3.37 4.21 -11.45
C LYS A 78 -3.63 2.71 -11.38
N THR A 79 -2.81 2.00 -10.62
CA THR A 79 -2.91 0.55 -10.43
C THR A 79 -4.05 0.20 -9.47
N GLU A 80 -4.23 0.97 -8.40
CA GLU A 80 -5.38 0.87 -7.50
C GLU A 80 -6.68 1.01 -8.29
N ASP A 81 -6.76 2.03 -9.16
CA ASP A 81 -7.93 2.29 -10.01
C ASP A 81 -8.14 1.19 -11.05
N TYR A 82 -7.06 0.66 -11.63
CA TYR A 82 -7.14 -0.44 -12.59
C TYR A 82 -7.67 -1.73 -11.96
N LEU A 83 -7.36 -2.00 -10.69
CA LEU A 83 -7.77 -3.22 -9.99
C LEU A 83 -9.15 -3.12 -9.34
N ALA A 84 -9.69 -1.92 -9.18
CA ALA A 84 -11.01 -1.71 -8.60
C ALA A 84 -12.08 -2.53 -9.35
N ASP A 85 -12.89 -3.27 -8.59
CA ASP A 85 -14.03 -4.06 -9.08
C ASP A 85 -13.68 -5.13 -10.14
N LYS A 86 -12.41 -5.59 -10.17
CA LYS A 86 -11.95 -6.65 -11.07
C LYS A 86 -11.73 -7.98 -10.37
N THR A 87 -11.91 -9.05 -11.14
CA THR A 87 -11.50 -10.40 -10.74
C THR A 87 -10.02 -10.62 -11.03
N LEU A 88 -9.27 -11.10 -10.05
CA LEU A 88 -7.84 -11.39 -10.13
C LEU A 88 -7.57 -12.63 -10.99
N SER A 89 -7.62 -12.46 -12.31
CA SER A 89 -7.15 -13.45 -13.29
C SER A 89 -5.68 -13.23 -13.65
N ALA A 90 -5.03 -14.23 -14.25
CA ALA A 90 -3.65 -14.10 -14.74
C ALA A 90 -3.47 -12.92 -15.72
N GLU A 91 -4.49 -12.62 -16.53
CA GLU A 91 -4.50 -11.50 -17.48
C GLU A 91 -4.55 -10.15 -16.75
N VAL A 92 -5.38 -10.02 -15.73
CA VAL A 92 -5.47 -8.81 -14.89
C VAL A 92 -4.17 -8.58 -14.13
N ILE A 93 -3.56 -9.65 -13.60
CA ILE A 93 -2.25 -9.59 -12.92
C ILE A 93 -1.14 -9.19 -13.89
N LYS A 94 -1.20 -9.63 -15.14
CA LYS A 94 -0.25 -9.19 -16.17
C LYS A 94 -0.47 -7.73 -16.54
N GLY A 95 -1.74 -7.30 -16.69
CA GLY A 95 -2.13 -5.92 -16.92
C GLY A 95 -1.63 -4.98 -15.82
N TYR A 96 -1.72 -5.41 -14.55
CA TYR A 96 -1.18 -4.73 -13.38
C TYR A 96 0.30 -4.33 -13.55
N LEU A 97 1.13 -5.18 -14.16
CA LEU A 97 2.56 -4.91 -14.34
C LEU A 97 2.83 -3.73 -15.29
N TYR A 98 1.93 -3.48 -16.24
CA TYR A 98 2.06 -2.39 -17.23
C TYR A 98 1.62 -1.03 -16.68
N PHE A 99 0.80 -0.99 -15.63
CA PHE A 99 0.33 0.26 -15.01
C PHE A 99 1.17 0.70 -13.79
N ALA A 100 2.12 -0.13 -13.34
CA ALA A 100 2.89 0.06 -12.12
C ALA A 100 4.05 1.08 -12.23
N LEU A 101 4.25 1.74 -13.39
CA LEU A 101 5.25 2.79 -13.62
C LEU A 101 4.64 3.99 -14.36
#